data_AF-A0A2D8KFQ3-F1
#
_entry.id   AF-A0A2D8KFQ3-F1
#
_cell.length_a   1.000
_cell.length_b   1.000
_cell.length_c   1.000
_cell.angle_alpha   90.00
_cell.angle_beta   90.00
_cell.angle_gamma   90.00
#
_symmetry.space_group_name_H-M   'P 1'
#
loop_
_entity.id
_entity.type
_entity.pdbx_description
1 polymer ?
#
loop_
_entity_poly.entity_id
_entity_poly.type
_entity_poly.pdbx_seq_one_letter_code
_entity_poly.pdbx_strand_id
1 'polypeptide(L)' 'MTSHYSFDIKFEKFNKNIHIEFPKVLNIIYGESGSGKSKIIYSILNKTNPGSANFSILNKI' A
#
# COMPACT_ATOMS: atom_id res chain seq x y z
N MET A 1 -7.61 -10.08 21.06
CA MET A 1 -6.48 -9.92 20.10
C MET A 1 -7.09 -9.70 18.73
N THR A 2 -7.14 -8.46 18.24
CA THR A 2 -7.62 -8.15 16.90
C THR A 2 -6.44 -8.26 15.94
N SER A 3 -6.51 -9.12 14.93
CA SER A 3 -5.54 -9.10 13.84
C SER A 3 -5.71 -7.80 13.05
N HIS A 4 -4.69 -6.95 13.08
CA HIS A 4 -4.60 -5.76 12.24
C HIS A 4 -3.90 -6.16 10.94
N TYR A 5 -4.41 -5.68 9.81
CA TYR A 5 -3.75 -5.93 8.52
C TYR A 5 -2.59 -4.95 8.41
N SER A 6 -1.38 -5.42 8.17
CA SER A 6 -0.21 -4.54 8.06
C SER A 6 0.63 -4.86 6.83
N PHE A 7 1.31 -3.85 6.31
CA PHE A 7 2.18 -4.01 5.15
C PHE A 7 3.20 -2.88 5.07
N ASP A 8 4.30 -3.14 4.38
CA ASP A 8 5.32 -2.14 4.10
C ASP A 8 5.21 -1.65 2.65
N ILE A 9 5.41 -0.35 2.45
CA ILE A 9 5.57 0.27 1.13
C ILE A 9 7.03 0.70 0.98
N LYS A 10 7.75 0.05 0.06
CA LYS A 10 9.12 0.43 -0.29
C LYS A 10 9.16 1.20 -1.60
N PHE A 11 9.69 2.42 -1.55
CA PHE A 11 9.97 3.26 -2.70
C PHE A 11 11.48 3.23 -3.02
N GLU A 12 11.89 2.31 -3.89
CA GLU A 12 13.31 2.06 -4.23
C GLU A 12 14.02 3.34 -4.68
N LYS A 13 13.40 4.12 -5.57
CA LYS A 13 13.98 5.38 -6.10
C LYS A 13 14.36 6.38 -5.00
N PHE A 14 13.63 6.38 -3.89
CA PHE A 14 13.81 7.34 -2.80
C PHE A 14 14.49 6.71 -1.57
N ASN A 15 14.91 5.44 -1.64
CA ASN A 15 15.38 4.65 -0.51
C ASN A 15 14.49 4.81 0.74
N LYS A 16 13.16 4.84 0.52
CA LYS A 16 12.18 5.11 1.57
C LYS A 16 11.33 3.87 1.82
N ASN A 17 11.19 3.49 3.08
CA ASN A 17 10.27 2.45 3.53
C ASN A 17 9.23 3.06 4.48
N ILE A 18 7.97 2.68 4.33
CA ILE A 18 6.86 3.14 5.15
C ILE A 18 6.08 1.92 5.62
N HIS A 19 6.02 1.72 6.92
CA HIS A 19 5.15 0.71 7.55
C HIS A 19 3.73 1.28 7.70
N ILE A 20 2.72 0.51 7.31
CA ILE A 20 1.31 0.89 7.41
C ILE A 20 0.53 -0.19 8.15
N GLU A 21 -0.28 0.24 9.12
CA GLU A 21 -1.24 -0.59 9.82
C GLU A 21 -2.66 -0.18 9.45
N PHE A 22 -3.47 -1.13 9.01
CA PHE A 22 -4.91 -1.01 8.76
C PHE A 22 -5.68 -1.67 9.91
N PRO A 23 -6.11 -0.87 10.91
CA PRO A 23 -7.05 -1.36 11.90
C PRO A 23 -8.38 -1.74 11.27
N LYS A 24 -9.14 -2.63 11.94
CA LYS A 24 -10.50 -3.06 11.54
C LYS A 24 -11.54 -1.96 11.78
N VAL A 25 -11.36 -0.84 11.10
CA VAL A 25 -12.20 0.36 11.11
C VAL A 25 -12.28 0.94 9.68
N LEU A 26 -12.97 2.07 9.51
CA LEU A 26 -12.97 2.79 8.23
C LEU A 26 -11.60 3.45 8.00
N ASN A 27 -10.86 2.98 7.00
CA ASN A 27 -9.59 3.55 6.58
C ASN A 27 -9.79 4.41 5.32
N ILE A 28 -9.25 5.64 5.32
CA ILE A 28 -9.37 6.57 4.18
C ILE A 28 -7.98 6.81 3.58
N ILE A 29 -7.85 6.56 2.28
CA ILE A 29 -6.62 6.86 1.52
C ILE A 29 -6.88 8.08 0.63
N TYR A 30 -6.09 9.13 0.80
CA TYR A 30 -6.26 10.41 0.12
C TYR A 30 -4.93 10.94 -0.45
N GLY A 31 -5.01 11.97 -1.29
CA GLY A 31 -3.87 12.58 -1.99
C GLY A 31 -4.21 12.96 -3.43
N GLU A 32 -3.29 13.66 -4.09
CA GLU A 32 -3.46 14.21 -5.45
C GLU A 32 -3.79 13.15 -6.51
N SER A 33 -4.49 13.54 -7.59
CA SER A 33 -4.73 12.65 -8.73
C SER A 33 -3.41 12.17 -9.33
N GLY A 34 -3.33 10.89 -9.69
CA GLY A 34 -2.09 10.28 -10.20
C GLY A 34 -1.05 9.87 -9.14
N SER A 35 -1.26 10.17 -7.85
CA SER A 35 -0.29 9.84 -6.78
C SER A 35 -0.14 8.33 -6.47
N GLY A 36 -0.90 7.46 -7.13
CA GLY A 36 -0.79 6.01 -6.98
C GLY A 36 -1.74 5.37 -5.97
N LYS A 37 -2.70 6.12 -5.39
CA LYS A 37 -3.68 5.60 -4.41
C LYS A 37 -4.36 4.30 -4.84
N SER A 38 -4.99 4.29 -6.02
CA SER A 38 -5.66 3.10 -6.55
C SER A 38 -4.68 1.95 -6.79
N LYS A 39 -3.45 2.26 -7.22
CA LYS A 39 -2.40 1.27 -7.44
C LYS A 39 -1.96 0.60 -6.15
N ILE A 40 -1.84 1.35 -5.06
CA ILE A 40 -1.58 0.80 -3.72
C ILE A 40 -2.69 -0.18 -3.32
N ILE A 41 -3.96 0.22 -3.46
CA ILE A 41 -5.10 -0.66 -3.15
C ILE A 41 -5.09 -1.94 -3.97
N TYR A 42 -4.89 -1.86 -5.29
CA TYR A 42 -4.82 -3.03 -6.15
C TYR A 42 -3.64 -3.94 -5.79
N SER A 43 -2.47 -3.36 -5.48
CA SER A 43 -1.31 -4.10 -4.99
C SER A 43 -1.60 -4.83 -3.69
N ILE A 44 -2.27 -4.19 -2.72
CA ILE A 44 -2.66 -4.79 -1.44
C ILE A 44 -3.60 -5.98 -1.66
N LEU A 45 -4.64 -5.78 -2.46
CA LEU A 45 -5.68 -6.77 -2.76
C LEU A 45 -5.23 -7.92 -3.68
N ASN A 46 -3.94 -7.99 -4.06
CA ASN A 46 -3.40 -8.96 -5.02
C ASN A 46 -4.17 -8.98 -6.35
N LYS A 47 -4.73 -7.84 -6.77
CA LYS A 47 -5.40 -7.72 -8.06
C LYS A 47 -4.38 -7.39 -9.15
N THR A 48 -4.72 -7.72 -10.39
CA THR A 48 -3.90 -7.37 -11.55
C THR A 48 -3.73 -5.86 -11.61
N ASN A 49 -2.49 -5.40 -11.45
CA ASN A 49 -2.15 -4.00 -11.59
C ASN A 49 -1.91 -3.70 -13.07
N PRO A 50 -2.69 -2.81 -13.70
CA PRO A 50 -2.34 -2.31 -15.02
C PRO A 50 -1.06 -1.45 -14.91
N GLY A 51 0.04 -1.95 -15.49
CA GLY A 51 1.31 -1.24 -15.64
C GLY A 51 2.28 -1.34 -14.45
N SER A 52 3.51 -0.86 -14.67
CA SER A 52 4.59 -0.88 -13.66
C SER A 52 4.28 0.02 -12.46
N ALA A 53 4.59 -0.47 -11.26
CA ALA A 53 4.54 0.32 -10.03
C ALA A 53 5.96 0.81 -9.67
N ASN A 54 6.08 2.05 -9.19
CA ASN A 54 7.36 2.62 -8.71
C ASN A 54 7.60 2.33 -7.22
N PHE A 55 6.86 1.38 -6.67
CA PHE A 55 6.94 0.93 -5.28
C PHE A 55 6.67 -0.58 -5.24
N SER A 56 7.12 -1.22 -4.16
CA SER A 56 6.81 -2.61 -3.83
C SER A 56 6.06 -2.69 -2.51
N ILE A 57 5.14 -3.65 -2.41
CA ILE A 57 4.46 -3.99 -1.14
C ILE A 57 5.12 -5.23 -0.58
N LEU A 58 5.56 -5.15 0.68
CA LEU A 58 6.26 -6.21 1.39
C LEU A 58 5.54 -6.53 2.71
N ASN A 59 5.91 -7.65 3.34
CA ASN A 59 5.52 -8.01 4.71
C ASN A 59 4.01 -7.88 4.98
N LYS A 60 3.18 -8.38 4.06
CA LYS A 60 1.72 -8.41 4.24
C LYS A 60 1.36 -9.44 5.31
N ILE A 61 0.74 -8.99 6.39
CA ILE A 61 0.30 -9.82 7.53
C ILE A 61 -1.18 -9.55 7.81
#